data_AF-A0A1G4R1S9-F1
#
_entry.id   AF-A0A1G4R1S9-F1
#
_cell.length_a   1.000
_cell.length_b   1.000
_cell.length_c   1.000
_cell.angle_alpha   90.00
_cell.angle_beta   90.00
_cell.angle_gamma   90.00
#
_symmetry.space_group_name_H-M   'P 1'
#
loop_
_entity.id
_entity.type
_entity.pdbx_description
1 polymer ?
#
loop_
_entity_poly.entity_id
_entity_poly.type
_entity_poly.pdbx_seq_one_letter_code
_entity_poly.pdbx_strand_id
1 'polypeptide(L)'
;MQTIEIGILSEEEAAYREALDFICGLLQQGFPKGYELKLESKEKRYLPLKKLAKSGLHQFFANALRYPTLFPQLAAYAELAMEEFAWYQDVEPSEKSVMPGTYAVFGLGLSSDAYFPLLQRYMVLVDSEHQSMQDGYAEAFIEAHGLTPERMPVFVAILLGGSESAKPLKNLAINTPELGEALIQELETKEDYDREVVIYRIFGSTKKLAQAAKKESSPVKEQLERLLELTGEA
;
A
#
# COMPACT_ATOMS: atom_id res chain seq x y z
N MET A 1 -13.46 -23.42 0.82
CA MET A 1 -13.80 -22.04 0.44
C MET A 1 -14.96 -21.60 1.31
N GLN A 2 -14.73 -20.59 2.14
CA GLN A 2 -15.73 -19.98 3.00
C GLN A 2 -16.18 -18.69 2.35
N THR A 3 -17.49 -18.46 2.37
CA THR A 3 -18.11 -17.35 1.63
C THR A 3 -18.97 -16.52 2.58
N ILE A 4 -18.86 -15.21 2.46
CA ILE A 4 -19.79 -14.24 3.04
C ILE A 4 -20.65 -13.70 1.89
N GLU A 5 -21.96 -13.61 2.09
CA GLU A 5 -22.89 -13.03 1.12
C GLU A 5 -23.51 -11.77 1.71
N ILE A 6 -23.41 -10.64 1.00
CA ILE A 6 -23.92 -9.34 1.44
C ILE A 6 -24.70 -8.68 0.31
N GLY A 7 -25.92 -8.24 0.62
CA GLY A 7 -26.73 -7.40 -0.25
C GLY A 7 -26.88 -5.98 0.32
N ILE A 8 -26.39 -4.98 -0.42
CA ILE A 8 -26.58 -3.57 -0.11
C ILE A 8 -27.82 -3.08 -0.86
N LEU A 9 -28.96 -3.02 -0.15
CA LEU A 9 -30.24 -2.62 -0.73
C LEU A 9 -30.36 -1.10 -0.92
N SER A 10 -29.75 -0.36 0.01
CA SER A 10 -29.69 1.11 0.07
C SER A 10 -28.23 1.55 0.16
N GLU A 11 -27.81 2.43 -0.75
CA GLU A 11 -26.42 2.87 -0.90
C GLU A 11 -26.11 4.04 0.05
N GLU A 12 -26.19 3.76 1.35
CA GLU A 12 -26.06 4.75 2.43
C GLU A 12 -25.10 4.27 3.53
N GLU A 13 -24.55 5.22 4.29
CA GLU A 13 -23.55 4.96 5.32
C GLU A 13 -23.98 3.85 6.29
N ALA A 14 -25.24 3.88 6.74
CA ALA A 14 -25.77 2.92 7.72
C ALA A 14 -25.74 1.48 7.20
N ALA A 15 -26.03 1.25 5.91
CA ALA A 15 -25.99 -0.08 5.31
C ALA A 15 -24.55 -0.64 5.26
N TYR A 16 -23.57 0.21 4.92
CA TYR A 16 -22.15 -0.18 4.94
C TYR A 16 -21.63 -0.41 6.36
N ARG A 17 -22.11 0.38 7.33
CA ARG A 17 -21.81 0.21 8.77
C ARG A 17 -22.28 -1.15 9.28
N GLU A 18 -23.54 -1.50 9.02
CA GLU A 18 -24.12 -2.78 9.44
C GLU A 18 -23.40 -3.96 8.80
N ALA A 19 -23.09 -3.87 7.51
CA ALA A 19 -22.32 -4.89 6.80
C ALA A 19 -20.90 -5.05 7.38
N LEU A 20 -20.21 -3.96 7.71
CA LEU A 20 -18.90 -4.00 8.36
C LEU A 20 -18.97 -4.63 9.75
N ASP A 21 -19.97 -4.27 10.57
CA ASP A 21 -20.17 -4.84 11.90
C ASP A 21 -20.43 -6.35 11.82
N PHE A 22 -21.23 -6.79 10.85
CA PHE A 22 -21.47 -8.21 10.60
C PHE A 22 -20.18 -8.96 10.25
N ILE A 23 -19.38 -8.45 9.30
CA ILE A 23 -18.11 -9.07 8.91
C ILE A 23 -17.15 -9.11 10.11
N CYS A 24 -16.98 -8.00 10.84
CA CYS A 24 -16.12 -7.94 12.01
C CYS A 24 -16.55 -8.95 13.09
N GLY A 25 -17.86 -9.05 13.34
CA GLY A 25 -18.43 -10.01 14.29
C GLY A 25 -18.16 -11.46 13.90
N LEU A 26 -18.18 -11.80 12.61
CA LEU A 26 -17.80 -13.13 12.12
C LEU A 26 -16.31 -13.41 12.36
N LEU A 27 -15.43 -12.47 12.01
CA LEU A 27 -13.98 -12.64 12.21
C LEU A 27 -13.62 -12.80 13.69
N GLN A 28 -14.25 -12.02 14.57
CA GLN A 28 -14.08 -12.14 16.03
C GLN A 28 -14.54 -13.50 16.58
N GLN A 29 -15.49 -14.15 15.91
CA GLN A 29 -15.97 -15.49 16.25
C GLN A 29 -15.13 -16.62 15.60
N GLY A 30 -14.02 -16.29 14.94
CA GLY A 30 -13.12 -17.26 14.33
C GLY A 30 -13.51 -17.69 12.92
N PHE A 31 -14.35 -16.91 12.22
CA PHE A 31 -14.56 -17.12 10.79
C PHE A 31 -13.22 -16.93 10.03
N PRO A 32 -12.90 -17.77 9.03
CA PRO A 32 -11.63 -17.67 8.32
C PRO A 32 -11.41 -16.31 7.67
N LYS A 33 -10.20 -15.76 7.82
CA LYS A 33 -9.80 -14.46 7.25
C LYS A 33 -9.67 -14.52 5.72
N GLY A 34 -9.22 -15.66 5.19
CA GLY A 34 -9.21 -15.93 3.75
C GLY A 34 -10.58 -16.40 3.27
N TYR A 35 -11.46 -15.46 2.92
CA TYR A 35 -12.81 -15.74 2.45
C TYR A 35 -13.10 -15.06 1.11
N GLU A 36 -14.19 -15.49 0.47
CA GLU A 36 -14.81 -14.83 -0.69
C GLU A 36 -15.99 -13.97 -0.22
N LEU A 37 -16.18 -12.78 -0.80
CA LEU A 37 -17.40 -12.00 -0.62
C LEU A 37 -18.23 -11.99 -1.91
N LYS A 38 -19.43 -12.57 -1.85
CA LYS A 38 -20.45 -12.35 -2.88
C LYS A 38 -21.24 -11.10 -2.54
N LEU A 39 -21.02 -10.05 -3.32
CA LEU A 39 -21.64 -8.74 -3.10
C LEU A 39 -22.74 -8.49 -4.13
N GLU A 40 -23.93 -8.15 -3.65
CA GLU A 40 -24.98 -7.51 -4.45
C GLU A 40 -25.07 -6.03 -4.06
N SER A 41 -24.59 -5.13 -4.93
CA SER A 41 -24.64 -3.67 -4.72
C SER A 41 -24.84 -2.96 -6.06
N LYS A 42 -25.61 -1.86 -6.03
CA LYS A 42 -25.89 -1.02 -7.20
C LYS A 42 -24.68 -0.14 -7.54
N GLU A 43 -23.90 0.25 -6.55
CA GLU A 43 -22.74 1.13 -6.70
C GLU A 43 -21.46 0.34 -7.02
N LYS A 44 -20.74 0.73 -8.09
CA LYS A 44 -19.54 0.03 -8.57
C LYS A 44 -18.31 0.92 -8.52
N ARG A 45 -17.74 1.12 -7.33
CA ARG A 45 -16.44 1.82 -7.16
C ARG A 45 -15.32 0.83 -6.92
N TYR A 46 -14.10 1.26 -7.24
CA TYR A 46 -12.86 0.53 -7.05
C TYR A 46 -11.78 1.55 -6.69
N LEU A 47 -10.77 1.12 -5.93
CA LEU A 47 -9.59 1.92 -5.64
C LEU A 47 -8.84 2.25 -6.93
N PRO A 48 -8.09 3.37 -6.99
CA PRO A 48 -7.34 3.79 -8.17
C PRO A 48 -6.05 2.96 -8.40
N LEU A 49 -6.12 1.64 -8.24
CA LEU A 49 -5.01 0.70 -8.36
C LEU A 49 -5.24 -0.23 -9.56
N LYS A 50 -4.55 0.05 -10.66
CA LYS A 50 -4.82 -0.53 -12.00
C LYS A 50 -4.75 -2.05 -12.08
N LYS A 51 -3.93 -2.69 -11.24
CA LYS A 51 -3.69 -4.15 -11.29
C LYS A 51 -4.61 -4.96 -10.39
N LEU A 52 -5.29 -4.33 -9.44
CA LEU A 52 -6.19 -5.05 -8.53
C LEU A 52 -7.36 -5.63 -9.31
N ALA A 53 -7.69 -6.90 -9.01
CA ALA A 53 -8.89 -7.52 -9.52
C ALA A 53 -10.14 -6.76 -9.08
N LYS A 54 -11.14 -6.71 -9.95
CA LYS A 54 -12.44 -6.09 -9.65
C LYS A 54 -13.37 -7.14 -9.07
N SER A 55 -13.21 -7.40 -7.77
CA SER A 55 -13.97 -8.39 -7.00
C SER A 55 -15.06 -7.75 -6.14
N GLY A 56 -15.90 -8.59 -5.52
CA GLY A 56 -16.91 -8.15 -4.56
C GLY A 56 -16.29 -7.48 -3.32
N LEU A 57 -15.18 -8.01 -2.79
CA LEU A 57 -14.46 -7.37 -1.68
C LEU A 57 -13.94 -5.99 -2.07
N HIS A 58 -13.28 -5.89 -3.23
CA HIS A 58 -12.78 -4.61 -3.72
C HIS A 58 -13.90 -3.58 -3.86
N GLN A 59 -15.02 -3.98 -4.46
CA GLN A 59 -16.20 -3.12 -4.62
C GLN A 59 -16.78 -2.69 -3.27
N PHE A 60 -16.96 -3.63 -2.34
CA PHE A 60 -17.53 -3.35 -1.02
C PHE A 60 -16.72 -2.30 -0.26
N PHE A 61 -15.40 -2.53 -0.12
CA PHE A 61 -14.53 -1.61 0.62
C PHE A 61 -14.41 -0.26 -0.09
N ALA A 62 -14.28 -0.22 -1.41
CA ALA A 62 -14.22 1.03 -2.17
C ALA A 62 -15.52 1.86 -2.03
N ASN A 63 -16.68 1.21 -1.94
CA ASN A 63 -17.93 1.92 -1.67
C ASN A 63 -18.01 2.41 -0.21
N ALA A 64 -17.62 1.59 0.78
CA ALA A 64 -17.63 1.99 2.19
C ALA A 64 -16.71 3.20 2.47
N LEU A 65 -15.58 3.28 1.77
CA LEU A 65 -14.61 4.39 1.86
C LEU A 65 -15.16 5.75 1.40
N ARG A 66 -16.35 5.80 0.79
CA ARG A 66 -17.03 7.08 0.50
C ARG A 66 -17.50 7.81 1.75
N TYR A 67 -17.59 7.12 2.88
CA TYR A 67 -18.10 7.66 4.14
C TYR A 67 -16.95 7.79 5.15
N PRO A 68 -16.35 8.98 5.33
CA PRO A 68 -15.22 9.17 6.26
C PRO A 68 -15.52 8.76 7.70
N THR A 69 -16.78 8.83 8.12
CA THR A 69 -17.33 8.35 9.39
C THR A 69 -17.20 6.84 9.61
N LEU A 70 -16.92 6.06 8.55
CA LEU A 70 -16.62 4.63 8.61
C LEU A 70 -15.13 4.33 8.72
N PHE A 71 -14.24 5.31 8.55
CA PHE A 71 -12.80 5.05 8.52
C PHE A 71 -12.27 4.35 9.79
N PRO A 72 -12.69 4.72 11.02
CA PRO A 72 -12.27 3.98 12.21
C PRO A 72 -12.71 2.50 12.20
N GLN A 73 -13.89 2.21 11.66
CA GLN A 73 -14.43 0.85 11.60
C GLN A 73 -13.76 0.03 10.50
N LEU A 74 -13.43 0.65 9.36
CA LEU A 74 -12.60 0.05 8.31
C LEU A 74 -11.20 -0.28 8.82
N ALA A 75 -10.61 0.59 9.65
CA ALA A 75 -9.33 0.33 10.30
C ALA A 75 -9.45 -0.83 11.30
N ALA A 76 -10.50 -0.85 12.13
CA ALA A 76 -10.76 -1.95 13.05
C ALA A 76 -10.95 -3.29 12.32
N TYR A 77 -11.65 -3.29 11.18
CA TYR A 77 -11.75 -4.44 10.30
C TYR A 77 -10.37 -4.91 9.82
N ALA A 78 -9.53 -3.98 9.34
CA ALA A 78 -8.19 -4.32 8.85
C ALA A 78 -7.33 -4.97 9.95
N GLU A 79 -7.36 -4.43 11.18
CA GLU A 79 -6.65 -5.02 12.33
C GLU A 79 -7.12 -6.44 12.66
N LEU A 80 -8.42 -6.71 12.50
CA LEU A 80 -8.97 -8.05 12.72
C LEU A 80 -8.61 -9.00 11.57
N ALA A 81 -8.62 -8.51 10.34
CA ALA A 81 -8.50 -9.33 9.14
C ALA A 81 -7.05 -9.65 8.77
N MET A 82 -6.13 -8.69 8.93
CA MET A 82 -4.73 -8.85 8.53
C MET A 82 -4.08 -10.08 9.19
N GLU A 83 -3.40 -10.89 8.38
CA GLU A 83 -2.65 -12.05 8.81
C GLU A 83 -1.66 -12.46 7.73
N GLU A 84 -0.40 -12.61 8.12
CA GLU A 84 0.66 -13.10 7.25
C GLU A 84 0.25 -14.47 6.67
N PHE A 85 0.47 -14.67 5.36
CA PHE A 85 0.08 -15.87 4.62
C PHE A 85 -1.44 -16.15 4.48
N ALA A 86 -2.33 -15.34 5.08
CA ALA A 86 -3.76 -15.42 4.80
C ALA A 86 -4.09 -14.63 3.53
N TRP A 87 -4.84 -15.23 2.61
CA TRP A 87 -5.18 -14.63 1.31
C TRP A 87 -6.69 -14.66 1.10
N TYR A 88 -7.27 -13.58 0.56
CA TYR A 88 -8.66 -13.61 0.11
C TYR A 88 -8.86 -14.65 -1.00
N GLN A 89 -10.08 -15.17 -1.09
CA GLN A 89 -10.48 -16.21 -2.03
C GLN A 89 -11.48 -15.70 -3.08
N ASP A 90 -11.52 -14.37 -3.29
CA ASP A 90 -12.43 -13.68 -4.22
C ASP A 90 -11.89 -13.60 -5.66
N VAL A 91 -10.73 -14.21 -5.89
CA VAL A 91 -10.10 -14.38 -7.20
C VAL A 91 -9.46 -15.76 -7.29
N GLU A 92 -9.13 -16.20 -8.52
CA GLU A 92 -8.35 -17.43 -8.72
C GLU A 92 -7.00 -17.35 -7.99
N PRO A 93 -6.61 -18.39 -7.21
CA PRO A 93 -5.38 -18.41 -6.44
C PRO A 93 -4.17 -18.10 -7.32
N SER A 94 -3.50 -16.98 -7.03
CA SER A 94 -2.36 -16.47 -7.78
C SER A 94 -1.71 -15.30 -7.01
N GLU A 95 -0.61 -14.76 -7.52
CA GLU A 95 -0.01 -13.50 -7.04
C GLU A 95 -0.96 -12.28 -7.04
N LYS A 96 -2.14 -12.43 -7.66
CA LYS A 96 -3.21 -11.42 -7.71
C LYS A 96 -4.16 -11.51 -6.52
N SER A 97 -4.13 -12.61 -5.77
CA SER A 97 -4.79 -12.72 -4.48
C SER A 97 -4.10 -11.77 -3.51
N VAL A 98 -4.89 -11.16 -2.63
CA VAL A 98 -4.40 -10.15 -1.69
C VAL A 98 -4.71 -10.55 -0.26
N MET A 99 -3.85 -10.13 0.67
CA MET A 99 -4.02 -10.35 2.09
C MET A 99 -5.38 -9.76 2.57
N PRO A 100 -6.09 -10.45 3.48
CA PRO A 100 -7.26 -9.88 4.12
C PRO A 100 -6.93 -8.52 4.76
N GLY A 101 -7.79 -7.54 4.53
CA GLY A 101 -7.54 -6.14 4.91
C GLY A 101 -6.95 -5.24 3.80
N THR A 102 -6.37 -5.77 2.71
CA THR A 102 -5.71 -4.94 1.67
C THR A 102 -6.56 -3.78 1.17
N TYR A 103 -7.82 -4.02 0.78
CA TYR A 103 -8.69 -2.97 0.24
C TYR A 103 -9.02 -1.89 1.27
N ALA A 104 -9.20 -2.26 2.54
CA ALA A 104 -9.46 -1.30 3.62
C ALA A 104 -8.21 -0.46 3.90
N VAL A 105 -7.06 -1.09 4.09
CA VAL A 105 -5.79 -0.41 4.38
C VAL A 105 -5.38 0.53 3.24
N PHE A 106 -5.44 0.05 2.00
CA PHE A 106 -5.07 0.86 0.83
C PHE A 106 -6.00 2.04 0.66
N GLY A 107 -7.31 1.81 0.80
CA GLY A 107 -8.26 2.90 0.70
C GLY A 107 -8.09 3.97 1.79
N LEU A 108 -7.89 3.54 3.04
CA LEU A 108 -7.65 4.44 4.16
C LEU A 108 -6.35 5.23 3.96
N GLY A 109 -5.27 4.55 3.58
CA GLY A 109 -3.97 5.16 3.33
C GLY A 109 -3.98 6.14 2.16
N LEU A 110 -4.84 5.96 1.15
CA LEU A 110 -5.04 6.96 0.09
C LEU A 110 -5.95 8.12 0.53
N SER A 111 -6.77 7.94 1.56
CA SER A 111 -7.77 8.92 1.97
C SER A 111 -7.30 9.86 3.09
N SER A 112 -6.45 9.40 4.01
CA SER A 112 -6.00 10.19 5.15
C SER A 112 -4.67 9.70 5.73
N ASP A 113 -3.82 10.66 6.11
CA ASP A 113 -2.54 10.45 6.79
C ASP A 113 -2.68 9.83 8.19
N ALA A 114 -3.84 9.98 8.84
CA ALA A 114 -4.15 9.34 10.12
C ALA A 114 -4.01 7.81 10.09
N TYR A 115 -4.06 7.19 8.91
CA TYR A 115 -3.94 5.74 8.72
C TYR A 115 -2.58 5.29 8.17
N PHE A 116 -1.60 6.19 8.02
CA PHE A 116 -0.24 5.80 7.63
C PHE A 116 0.39 4.76 8.57
N PRO A 117 0.22 4.82 9.91
CA PRO A 117 0.74 3.77 10.78
C PRO A 117 0.16 2.37 10.47
N LEU A 118 -1.13 2.29 10.11
CA LEU A 118 -1.77 1.04 9.70
C LEU A 118 -1.21 0.55 8.36
N LEU A 119 -1.05 1.45 7.40
CA LEU A 119 -0.43 1.16 6.12
C LEU A 119 1.00 0.65 6.26
N GLN A 120 1.82 1.23 7.15
CA GLN A 120 3.18 0.76 7.40
C GLN A 120 3.18 -0.65 8.00
N ARG A 121 2.31 -0.94 8.98
CA ARG A 121 2.16 -2.30 9.51
C ARG A 121 1.75 -3.30 8.43
N TYR A 122 0.84 -2.93 7.56
CA TYR A 122 0.46 -3.75 6.41
C TYR A 122 1.65 -4.04 5.51
N MET A 123 2.48 -3.04 5.19
CA MET A 123 3.63 -3.23 4.30
C MET A 123 4.72 -4.11 4.89
N VAL A 124 4.79 -4.22 6.22
CA VAL A 124 5.68 -5.17 6.91
C VAL A 124 5.10 -6.59 6.90
N LEU A 125 3.77 -6.73 6.93
CA LEU A 125 3.09 -8.02 7.06
C LEU A 125 2.79 -8.70 5.72
N VAL A 126 2.67 -7.92 4.64
CA VAL A 126 2.33 -8.48 3.32
C VAL A 126 3.41 -9.45 2.87
N ASP A 127 2.99 -10.63 2.44
CA ASP A 127 3.86 -11.67 1.88
C ASP A 127 4.32 -11.23 0.47
N SER A 128 5.38 -10.42 0.44
CA SER A 128 5.93 -9.83 -0.79
C SER A 128 6.61 -10.85 -1.70
N GLU A 129 6.91 -12.05 -1.20
CA GLU A 129 7.43 -13.17 -1.99
C GLU A 129 6.34 -13.74 -2.90
N HIS A 130 5.10 -13.83 -2.41
CA HIS A 130 4.02 -14.50 -3.13
C HIS A 130 2.91 -13.57 -3.65
N GLN A 131 2.86 -12.32 -3.18
CA GLN A 131 1.87 -11.31 -3.60
C GLN A 131 2.55 -10.12 -4.28
N SER A 132 1.97 -9.65 -5.38
CA SER A 132 2.54 -8.53 -6.19
C SER A 132 1.56 -7.37 -6.42
N MET A 133 0.35 -7.44 -5.85
CA MET A 133 -0.68 -6.43 -6.08
C MET A 133 -0.40 -5.10 -5.37
N GLN A 134 0.41 -5.12 -4.32
CA GLN A 134 0.89 -3.94 -3.59
C GLN A 134 1.94 -3.14 -4.38
N ASP A 135 2.58 -3.72 -5.40
CA ASP A 135 3.65 -3.07 -6.18
C ASP A 135 3.25 -1.72 -6.79
N GLY A 136 1.98 -1.61 -7.18
CA GLY A 136 1.44 -0.39 -7.79
C GLY A 136 1.04 0.69 -6.77
N TYR A 137 1.08 0.40 -5.47
CA TYR A 137 0.53 1.29 -4.45
C TYR A 137 1.32 2.59 -4.30
N ALA A 138 2.64 2.55 -4.46
CA ALA A 138 3.48 3.76 -4.37
C ALA A 138 3.10 4.85 -5.38
N GLU A 139 2.74 4.49 -6.62
CA GLU A 139 2.29 5.47 -7.62
C GLU A 139 0.98 6.14 -7.18
N ALA A 140 0.02 5.36 -6.68
CA ALA A 140 -1.25 5.88 -6.18
C ALA A 140 -1.06 6.74 -4.92
N PHE A 141 -0.13 6.36 -4.04
CA PHE A 141 0.21 7.13 -2.85
C PHE A 141 0.77 8.52 -3.20
N ILE A 142 1.71 8.58 -4.16
CA ILE A 142 2.25 9.85 -4.66
C ILE A 142 1.16 10.68 -5.33
N GLU A 143 0.26 10.07 -6.12
CA GLU A 143 -0.85 10.79 -6.75
C GLU A 143 -1.82 11.39 -5.72
N ALA A 144 -2.11 10.66 -4.63
CA ALA A 144 -3.04 11.11 -3.59
C ALA A 144 -2.44 12.17 -2.66
N HIS A 145 -1.18 12.02 -2.25
CA HIS A 145 -0.59 12.83 -1.19
C HIS A 145 0.53 13.77 -1.66
N GLY A 146 1.14 13.48 -2.81
CA GLY A 146 2.47 13.98 -3.14
C GLY A 146 3.55 13.42 -2.22
N LEU A 147 4.80 13.71 -2.53
CA LEU A 147 5.94 13.35 -1.67
C LEU A 147 6.44 14.59 -0.92
N THR A 148 6.57 14.49 0.39
CA THR A 148 7.17 15.51 1.26
C THR A 148 8.13 14.82 2.24
N PRO A 149 9.08 15.56 2.85
CA PRO A 149 10.01 15.01 3.83
C PRO A 149 9.32 14.23 4.96
N GLU A 150 8.20 14.75 5.47
CA GLU A 150 7.44 14.14 6.58
C GLU A 150 6.82 12.79 6.21
N ARG A 151 6.59 12.56 4.92
CA ARG A 151 6.00 11.32 4.39
C ARG A 151 7.04 10.31 3.93
N MET A 152 8.32 10.62 4.05
CA MET A 152 9.39 9.71 3.63
C MET A 152 9.34 8.35 4.35
N PRO A 153 9.09 8.27 5.67
CA PRO A 153 9.05 6.98 6.36
C PRO A 153 7.95 6.04 5.86
N VAL A 154 6.74 6.58 5.60
CA VAL A 154 5.65 5.79 5.01
C VAL A 154 5.94 5.44 3.56
N PHE A 155 6.54 6.36 2.80
CA PHE A 155 6.91 6.10 1.42
C PHE A 155 7.94 4.97 1.30
N VAL A 156 9.01 4.99 2.10
CA VAL A 156 10.01 3.91 2.14
C VAL A 156 9.39 2.58 2.57
N ALA A 157 8.49 2.56 3.56
CA ALA A 157 7.77 1.35 3.93
C ALA A 157 6.96 0.77 2.77
N ILE A 158 6.29 1.60 1.96
CA ILE A 158 5.58 1.16 0.75
C ILE A 158 6.54 0.56 -0.29
N LEU A 159 7.74 1.14 -0.46
CA LEU A 159 8.72 0.60 -1.40
C LEU A 159 9.24 -0.77 -0.97
N LEU A 160 9.54 -0.92 0.33
CA LEU A 160 10.02 -2.18 0.92
C LEU A 160 8.95 -3.26 0.94
N GLY A 161 7.67 -2.91 1.10
CA GLY A 161 6.56 -3.87 1.02
C GLY A 161 6.24 -4.36 -0.40
N GLY A 162 6.92 -3.84 -1.43
CA GLY A 162 6.76 -4.32 -2.81
C GLY A 162 7.37 -5.72 -3.00
N SER A 163 6.87 -6.46 -3.99
CA SER A 163 7.46 -7.74 -4.38
C SER A 163 8.86 -7.57 -4.99
N GLU A 164 9.63 -8.66 -5.07
CA GLU A 164 10.92 -8.67 -5.78
C GLU A 164 10.80 -8.26 -7.26
N SER A 165 9.61 -8.43 -7.84
CA SER A 165 9.32 -8.06 -9.23
C SER A 165 8.88 -6.59 -9.40
N ALA A 166 8.75 -5.85 -8.30
CA ALA A 166 8.25 -4.48 -8.30
C ALA A 166 9.19 -3.56 -9.09
N LYS A 167 8.64 -2.89 -10.10
CA LYS A 167 9.43 -2.07 -11.02
C LYS A 167 9.77 -0.70 -10.43
N PRO A 168 10.80 -0.02 -10.97
CA PRO A 168 11.07 1.37 -10.64
C PRO A 168 9.87 2.26 -10.95
N LEU A 169 9.64 3.24 -10.08
CA LEU A 169 8.52 4.15 -10.19
C LEU A 169 8.68 5.09 -11.38
N LYS A 170 7.58 5.34 -12.09
CA LYS A 170 7.58 6.27 -13.20
C LYS A 170 7.42 7.69 -12.68
N ASN A 171 8.20 8.61 -13.24
CA ASN A 171 8.09 10.06 -13.00
C ASN A 171 8.29 10.49 -11.53
N LEU A 172 8.90 9.66 -10.69
CA LEU A 172 9.36 10.07 -9.37
C LEU A 172 10.69 10.83 -9.49
N ALA A 173 10.82 11.95 -8.79
CA ALA A 173 12.07 12.69 -8.70
C ALA A 173 12.34 13.12 -7.26
N ILE A 174 13.53 12.79 -6.76
CA ILE A 174 14.10 13.40 -5.55
C ILE A 174 14.81 14.67 -6.02
N ASN A 175 14.07 15.78 -6.01
CA ASN A 175 14.44 17.02 -6.72
C ASN A 175 14.58 18.24 -5.81
N THR A 176 14.49 18.06 -4.48
CA THR A 176 14.84 19.08 -3.51
C THR A 176 15.81 18.51 -2.47
N PRO A 177 16.68 19.34 -1.88
CA PRO A 177 17.59 18.90 -0.83
C PRO A 177 16.86 18.28 0.37
N GLU A 178 15.67 18.80 0.71
CA GLU A 178 14.87 18.32 1.84
C GLU A 178 14.34 16.91 1.59
N LEU A 179 13.92 16.60 0.36
CA LEU A 179 13.51 15.24 -0.01
C LEU A 179 14.70 14.28 -0.02
N GLY A 180 15.85 14.74 -0.53
CA GLY A 180 17.08 13.95 -0.51
C GLY A 180 17.54 13.64 0.91
N GLU A 181 17.54 14.63 1.78
CA GLU A 181 17.94 14.50 3.19
C GLU A 181 16.99 13.56 3.95
N ALA A 182 15.67 13.71 3.77
CA ALA A 182 14.71 12.81 4.40
C ALA A 182 14.89 11.36 3.95
N LEU A 183 15.20 11.13 2.66
CA LEU A 183 15.46 9.79 2.15
C LEU A 183 16.75 9.20 2.75
N ILE A 184 17.82 10.00 2.84
CA ILE A 184 19.07 9.58 3.47
C ILE A 184 18.85 9.16 4.92
N GLN A 185 18.18 10.00 5.71
CA GLN A 185 17.91 9.74 7.13
C GLN A 185 17.12 8.44 7.33
N GLU A 186 16.11 8.20 6.49
CA GLU A 186 15.36 6.95 6.57
C GLU A 186 16.23 5.74 6.21
N LEU A 187 17.08 5.85 5.19
CA LEU A 187 17.94 4.76 4.70
C LEU A 187 19.14 4.46 5.60
N GLU A 188 19.66 5.44 6.35
CA GLU A 188 20.76 5.24 7.32
C GLU A 188 20.43 4.15 8.34
N THR A 189 19.14 4.01 8.70
CA THR A 189 18.66 3.02 9.67
C THR A 189 18.35 1.64 9.08
N LYS A 190 18.41 1.49 7.75
CA LYS A 190 18.07 0.25 7.05
C LYS A 190 19.28 -0.63 6.81
N GLU A 191 19.04 -1.92 6.61
CA GLU A 191 20.07 -2.86 6.15
C GLU A 191 20.43 -2.61 4.69
N ASP A 192 21.59 -3.10 4.25
CA ASP A 192 22.10 -2.84 2.90
C ASP A 192 21.14 -3.34 1.81
N TYR A 193 20.50 -4.50 2.02
CA TYR A 193 19.49 -5.04 1.12
C TYR A 193 18.28 -4.10 0.95
N ASP A 194 17.74 -3.58 2.06
CA ASP A 194 16.61 -2.64 2.04
C ASP A 194 16.98 -1.34 1.33
N ARG A 195 18.20 -0.83 1.56
CA ARG A 195 18.72 0.35 0.85
C ARG A 195 18.75 0.09 -0.66
N GLU A 196 19.27 -1.06 -1.09
CA GLU A 196 19.30 -1.43 -2.50
C GLU A 196 17.91 -1.50 -3.13
N VAL A 197 16.93 -2.10 -2.43
CA VAL A 197 15.54 -2.16 -2.89
C VAL A 197 14.97 -0.76 -3.09
N VAL A 198 15.12 0.13 -2.11
CA VAL A 198 14.61 1.51 -2.19
C VAL A 198 15.30 2.28 -3.33
N ILE A 199 16.62 2.21 -3.43
CA ILE A 199 17.38 2.86 -4.50
C ILE A 199 16.99 2.33 -5.88
N TYR A 200 16.80 1.02 -6.02
CA TYR A 200 16.29 0.43 -7.24
C TYR A 200 14.89 0.94 -7.58
N ARG A 201 13.98 0.99 -6.61
CA ARG A 201 12.59 1.45 -6.85
C ARG A 201 12.52 2.92 -7.24
N ILE A 202 13.42 3.77 -6.73
CA ILE A 202 13.44 5.21 -7.03
C ILE A 202 14.22 5.51 -8.32
N PHE A 203 15.45 5.02 -8.43
CA PHE A 203 16.39 5.39 -9.50
C PHE A 203 16.52 4.34 -10.60
N GLY A 204 16.06 3.11 -10.35
CA GLY A 204 16.15 1.98 -11.27
C GLY A 204 17.47 1.21 -11.23
N SER A 205 18.53 1.79 -10.66
CA SER A 205 19.78 1.12 -10.27
C SER A 205 20.74 2.13 -9.63
N THR A 206 21.74 1.64 -8.90
CA THR A 206 22.87 2.44 -8.38
C THR A 206 23.59 3.19 -9.52
N LYS A 207 23.82 2.53 -10.66
CA LYS A 207 24.40 3.15 -11.86
C LYS A 207 23.59 4.34 -12.38
N LYS A 208 22.26 4.27 -12.33
CA LYS A 208 21.38 5.37 -12.74
C LYS A 208 21.39 6.51 -11.72
N LEU A 209 21.45 6.21 -10.43
CA LEU A 209 21.67 7.20 -9.38
C LEU A 209 23.02 7.93 -9.60
N ALA A 210 24.11 7.19 -9.87
CA ALA A 210 25.42 7.78 -10.13
C ALA A 210 25.44 8.70 -11.35
N GLN A 211 24.70 8.33 -12.41
CA GLN A 211 24.53 9.18 -13.58
C GLN A 211 23.69 10.43 -13.27
N ALA A 212 22.67 10.32 -12.42
CA ALA A 212 21.87 11.44 -11.97
C ALA A 212 22.72 12.43 -11.17
N ALA A 213 23.46 11.96 -10.16
CA ALA A 213 24.36 12.77 -9.34
C ALA A 213 25.42 13.53 -10.18
N LYS A 214 26.04 12.85 -11.17
CA LYS A 214 27.03 13.47 -12.06
C LYS A 214 26.47 14.59 -12.94
N LYS A 215 25.21 14.49 -13.34
CA LYS A 215 24.54 15.47 -14.21
C LYS A 215 23.87 16.59 -13.42
N GLU A 216 23.64 16.36 -12.12
CA GLU A 216 23.01 17.34 -11.25
C GLU A 216 23.93 18.53 -11.02
N SER A 217 23.36 19.72 -11.05
CA SER A 217 24.07 21.00 -10.83
C SER A 217 23.37 21.88 -9.80
N SER A 218 22.15 21.52 -9.40
CA SER A 218 21.43 22.13 -8.30
C SER A 218 21.96 21.64 -6.93
N PRO A 219 21.51 22.25 -5.82
CA PRO A 219 21.91 21.84 -4.47
C PRO A 219 21.61 20.38 -4.12
N VAL A 220 20.70 19.71 -4.84
CA VAL A 220 20.31 18.31 -4.64
C VAL A 220 21.47 17.34 -4.90
N LYS A 221 22.49 17.78 -5.65
CA LYS A 221 23.65 16.96 -6.00
C LYS A 221 24.30 16.29 -4.78
N GLU A 222 24.46 17.05 -3.70
CA GLU A 222 25.09 16.56 -2.46
C GLU A 222 24.31 15.37 -1.87
N GLN A 223 22.97 15.45 -1.87
CA GLN A 223 22.14 14.36 -1.38
C GLN A 223 22.23 13.13 -2.29
N LEU A 224 22.29 13.30 -3.61
CA LEU A 224 22.44 12.17 -4.54
C LEU A 224 23.81 11.48 -4.38
N GLU A 225 24.87 12.24 -4.09
CA GLU A 225 26.21 11.72 -3.81
C GLU A 225 26.23 10.95 -2.47
N ARG A 226 25.63 11.48 -1.40
CA ARG A 226 25.48 10.77 -0.12
C ARG A 226 24.64 9.50 -0.22
N LEU A 227 23.59 9.50 -1.04
CA LEU A 227 22.81 8.28 -1.32
C LEU A 227 23.66 7.20 -2.00
N LEU A 228 24.63 7.56 -2.83
CA LEU A 228 25.56 6.58 -3.42
C LEU A 228 26.47 5.97 -2.36
N GLU A 229 27.01 6.80 -1.46
CA GLU A 229 27.86 6.33 -0.36
C GLU A 229 27.14 5.29 0.52
N LEU A 230 25.84 5.49 0.78
CA LEU A 230 25.01 4.52 1.53
C LEU A 230 24.83 3.16 0.84
N THR A 231 25.07 3.08 -0.48
CA THR A 231 24.98 1.83 -1.26
C THR A 231 26.31 1.10 -1.38
N GLY A 232 27.41 1.66 -0.83
CA GLY A 232 28.74 1.04 -0.89
C GLY A 232 29.44 1.16 -2.26
N GLU A 233 28.81 1.76 -3.26
CA GLU A 233 29.43 2.10 -4.56
C GLU A 233 29.90 3.57 -4.56
N ALA A 234 31.08 3.83 -3.98
CA ALA A 234 31.80 5.10 -4.11
C ALA A 234 32.80 5.07 -5.29
#